data_AF-A0A2G9ZCH5-F1
#
_entry.id   AF-A0A2G9ZCH5-F1
#
_cell.length_a   1.000
_cell.length_b   1.000
_cell.length_c   1.000
_cell.angle_alpha   90.00
_cell.angle_beta   90.00
_cell.angle_gamma   90.00
#
_symmetry.space_group_name_H-M   'P 1'
#
loop_
_entity.id
_entity.type
_entity.pdbx_description
1 polymer ?
#
loop_
_entity_poly.entity_id
_entity_poly.type
_entity_poly.pdbx_seq_one_letter_code
_entity_poly.pdbx_strand_id
1 'polypeptide(L)'
;MKLKNKAIVLTSLMLVAVPVMAFADGTGIKLVGFTNIYDFLNFIVKTMLSIAAIIAVIFLIIGGVRYVVSAGNADAVEGAKNTILYAVIGLIVIMLSWFIVTAVANIFGSTTTSDNQNQAPGALNDTGAGGQK
;
A
#
# COMPACT_ATOMS: atom_id res chain seq x y z
N MET A 1 8.63 37.99 6.28
CA MET A 1 9.06 36.56 6.30
C MET A 1 7.92 35.60 5.87
N LYS A 2 7.31 35.72 4.68
CA LYS A 2 6.19 34.83 4.26
C LYS A 2 6.55 33.75 3.22
N LEU A 3 7.78 33.73 2.72
CA LEU A 3 8.21 32.75 1.72
C LEU A 3 8.92 31.52 2.31
N LYS A 4 9.43 31.59 3.54
CA LYS A 4 10.24 30.50 4.12
C LYS A 4 9.41 29.25 4.45
N ASN A 5 8.16 29.42 4.89
CA ASN A 5 7.24 28.29 5.18
C ASN A 5 6.64 27.68 3.90
N LYS A 6 6.45 28.47 2.84
CA LYS A 6 5.92 27.96 1.56
C LYS A 6 6.90 27.00 0.90
N ALA A 7 8.20 27.28 1.00
CA ALA A 7 9.24 26.39 0.50
C ALA A 7 9.20 25.03 1.22
N ILE A 8 9.14 25.03 2.56
CA ILE A 8 9.10 23.80 3.38
C ILE A 8 7.87 22.93 3.04
N VAL A 9 6.71 23.54 2.85
CA VAL A 9 5.48 22.83 2.47
C VAL A 9 5.61 22.20 1.08
N LEU A 10 6.22 22.90 0.10
CA LEU A 10 6.40 22.37 -1.25
C LEU A 10 7.42 21.22 -1.31
N THR A 11 8.52 21.29 -0.55
CA THR A 11 9.48 20.18 -0.46
C THR A 11 8.88 18.97 0.27
N SER A 12 8.06 19.19 1.31
CA SER A 12 7.37 18.10 1.99
C SER A 12 6.33 17.41 1.11
N LEU A 13 5.67 18.17 0.21
CA LEU A 13 4.73 17.63 -0.76
C LEU A 13 5.42 16.77 -1.84
N MET A 14 6.60 17.19 -2.30
CA MET A 14 7.40 16.43 -3.26
C MET A 14 7.98 15.14 -2.65
N LEU A 15 8.33 15.13 -1.36
CA LEU A 15 8.86 13.94 -0.68
C LEU A 15 7.82 12.82 -0.53
N VAL A 16 6.53 13.17 -0.38
CA VAL A 16 5.41 12.20 -0.36
C VAL A 16 5.05 11.69 -1.77
N ALA A 17 5.44 12.43 -2.81
CA ALA A 17 5.22 12.01 -4.20
C ALA A 17 6.23 10.94 -4.66
N VAL A 18 7.43 10.87 -4.09
CA VAL A 18 8.46 9.88 -4.51
C VAL A 18 8.07 8.42 -4.18
N PRO A 19 7.43 8.10 -3.05
CA PRO A 19 6.84 6.77 -2.84
C PRO A 19 5.78 6.40 -3.87
N VAL A 20 4.91 7.35 -4.27
CA VAL A 20 3.95 7.18 -5.39
C VAL A 20 4.69 6.85 -6.70
N MET A 21 5.90 7.39 -6.88
CA MET A 21 6.74 7.15 -8.06
C MET A 21 7.62 5.89 -7.96
N ALA A 22 7.94 5.39 -6.76
CA ALA A 22 8.66 4.11 -6.57
C ALA A 22 7.75 2.89 -6.76
N PHE A 23 6.42 3.06 -6.81
CA PHE A 23 5.48 2.09 -7.37
C PHE A 23 5.47 2.09 -8.91
N ALA A 24 6.42 2.77 -9.57
CA ALA A 24 6.67 2.64 -11.01
C ALA A 24 7.81 1.66 -11.34
N ASP A 25 8.75 1.40 -10.42
CA ASP A 25 9.89 0.51 -10.68
C ASP A 25 10.18 -0.47 -9.51
N GLY A 26 9.86 -1.75 -9.73
CA GLY A 26 10.65 -2.82 -9.10
C GLY A 26 9.97 -3.96 -8.33
N THR A 27 8.64 -3.98 -8.12
CA THR A 27 7.95 -5.23 -7.74
C THR A 27 6.86 -5.60 -8.75
N GLY A 28 7.25 -5.70 -10.03
CA GLY A 28 6.38 -6.24 -11.09
C GLY A 28 5.41 -5.24 -11.72
N ILE A 29 5.80 -3.98 -11.88
CA ILE A 29 4.96 -2.99 -12.57
C ILE A 29 5.27 -3.04 -14.05
N LYS A 30 4.33 -3.59 -14.82
CA LYS A 30 4.32 -3.48 -16.28
C LYS A 30 4.08 -2.01 -16.63
N LEU A 31 5.14 -1.36 -17.09
CA LEU A 31 5.15 0.02 -17.55
C LEU A 31 4.00 0.26 -18.55
N VAL A 32 3.06 1.13 -18.17
CA VAL A 32 2.04 1.80 -19.02
C VAL A 32 0.91 0.92 -19.57
N GLY A 33 0.64 -0.26 -19.01
CA GLY A 33 -0.53 -1.05 -19.40
C GLY A 33 -1.11 -1.83 -18.25
N PHE A 34 -2.17 -1.31 -17.60
CA PHE A 34 -2.99 -2.10 -16.69
C PHE A 34 -3.61 -3.24 -17.52
N THR A 35 -2.96 -4.40 -17.52
CA THR A 35 -3.40 -5.56 -18.31
C THR A 35 -4.64 -6.19 -17.67
N ASN A 36 -4.79 -6.02 -16.36
CA ASN A 36 -5.87 -6.60 -15.56
C ASN A 36 -6.43 -5.57 -14.56
N ILE A 37 -7.74 -5.68 -14.28
CA ILE A 37 -8.40 -4.88 -13.23
C ILE A 37 -7.76 -5.11 -11.85
N TYR A 38 -7.21 -6.31 -11.62
CA TYR A 38 -6.53 -6.67 -10.38
C TYR A 38 -5.25 -5.87 -10.14
N ASP A 39 -4.47 -5.56 -11.19
CA ASP A 39 -3.25 -4.75 -11.07
C ASP A 39 -3.59 -3.29 -10.77
N PHE A 40 -4.62 -2.76 -11.43
CA PHE A 40 -5.12 -1.41 -11.19
C PHE A 40 -5.66 -1.24 -9.76
N LEU A 41 -6.41 -2.22 -9.27
CA LEU A 41 -6.97 -2.19 -7.91
C LEU A 41 -5.87 -2.27 -6.85
N ASN A 42 -4.89 -3.16 -7.02
CA ASN A 42 -3.75 -3.24 -6.10
C ASN A 42 -2.92 -1.96 -6.08
N PHE A 43 -2.72 -1.33 -7.24
CA PHE A 43 -2.03 -0.05 -7.36
C PHE A 43 -2.73 1.06 -6.56
N ILE A 44 -4.05 1.19 -6.71
CA ILE A 44 -4.85 2.18 -5.96
C ILE A 44 -4.79 1.90 -4.46
N VAL A 45 -4.99 0.64 -4.05
CA VAL A 45 -4.99 0.26 -2.63
C VAL A 45 -3.65 0.56 -1.97
N LYS A 46 -2.52 0.18 -2.60
CA LYS A 46 -1.18 0.47 -2.05
C LYS A 46 -0.90 1.98 -1.96
N THR A 47 -1.30 2.73 -2.97
CA THR A 47 -1.14 4.20 -2.99
C THR A 47 -1.98 4.86 -1.90
N MET A 48 -3.25 4.46 -1.75
CA MET A 48 -4.12 4.95 -0.68
C MET A 48 -3.61 4.58 0.71
N LEU A 49 -3.11 3.36 0.91
CA LEU A 49 -2.53 2.92 2.18
C LEU A 49 -1.33 3.79 2.58
N SER A 50 -0.44 4.10 1.62
CA SER A 50 0.73 4.95 1.88
C SER A 50 0.32 6.35 2.36
N ILE A 51 -0.69 6.95 1.72
CA ILE A 51 -1.18 8.29 2.09
C ILE A 51 -1.92 8.23 3.43
N ALA A 52 -2.76 7.22 3.62
CA ALA A 52 -3.52 7.01 4.85
C ALA A 52 -2.58 6.82 6.07
N ALA A 53 -1.46 6.11 5.90
CA ALA A 53 -0.48 5.92 6.96
C ALA A 53 0.13 7.26 7.43
N ILE A 54 0.51 8.13 6.50
CA ILE A 54 1.08 9.45 6.82
C ILE A 54 0.04 10.32 7.56
N ILE A 55 -1.20 10.33 7.07
CA ILE A 55 -2.29 11.08 7.69
C ILE A 55 -2.57 10.54 9.11
N ALA A 56 -2.63 9.22 9.29
CA ALA A 56 -2.86 8.60 10.59
C ALA A 56 -1.83 9.04 11.65
N VAL A 57 -0.55 9.11 11.27
CA VAL A 57 0.52 9.59 12.16
C VAL A 57 0.31 11.06 12.56
N ILE A 58 -0.07 11.92 11.61
CA ILE A 58 -0.34 13.34 11.89
C ILE A 58 -1.50 13.50 12.88
N PHE A 59 -2.60 12.75 12.68
CA PHE A 59 -3.74 12.77 13.58
C PHE A 59 -3.39 12.25 14.99
N LEU A 60 -2.52 11.24 15.07
CA LEU A 60 -2.04 10.71 16.34
C LEU A 60 -1.21 11.75 17.11
N ILE A 61 -0.34 12.51 16.43
CA ILE A 61 0.45 13.58 17.06
C ILE A 61 -0.47 14.69 17.58
N ILE A 62 -1.43 15.16 16.77
CA ILE A 62 -2.36 16.22 17.18
C ILE A 62 -3.24 15.76 18.35
N GLY A 63 -3.80 14.55 18.27
CA GLY A 63 -4.61 13.97 19.33
C GLY A 63 -3.83 13.75 20.62
N GLY A 64 -2.59 13.24 20.51
CA GLY A 64 -1.70 12.99 21.65
C GLY A 64 -1.26 14.27 22.37
N VAL A 65 -0.81 15.28 21.62
CA VAL A 65 -0.42 16.58 22.21
C VAL A 65 -1.63 17.24 22.88
N ARG A 66 -2.80 17.23 22.24
CA ARG A 66 -4.02 17.78 22.82
C ARG A 66 -4.44 17.04 24.08
N TYR A 67 -4.28 15.72 24.15
CA TYR A 67 -4.59 14.93 25.35
C TYR A 67 -3.71 15.32 26.54
N VAL A 68 -2.40 15.50 26.31
CA VAL A 68 -1.45 15.88 27.37
C VAL A 68 -1.68 17.33 27.84
N VAL A 69 -1.95 18.26 26.93
CA VAL A 69 -2.21 19.67 27.28
C VAL A 69 -3.56 19.86 27.99
N SER A 70 -4.56 19.02 27.69
CA SER A 70 -5.88 19.08 28.31
C SER A 70 -5.94 18.57 29.75
N ALA A 71 -4.82 18.12 30.35
CA ALA A 71 -4.73 17.38 31.62
C ALA A 71 -5.27 18.09 32.90
N GLY A 72 -6.04 19.17 32.78
CA GLY A 72 -6.72 19.85 33.90
C GLY A 72 -8.20 20.15 33.68
N ASN A 73 -8.78 19.87 32.51
CA ASN A 73 -10.20 20.10 32.23
C ASN A 73 -10.84 18.84 31.63
N ALA A 74 -11.83 18.27 32.32
CA ALA A 74 -12.50 17.03 31.95
C ALA A 74 -13.06 17.05 30.51
N ASP A 75 -13.69 18.15 30.11
CA ASP A 75 -14.27 18.29 28.76
C ASP A 75 -13.19 18.25 27.67
N ALA A 76 -12.04 18.87 27.94
CA ALA A 76 -10.93 18.93 27.00
C ALA A 76 -10.20 17.58 26.89
N VAL A 77 -10.19 16.79 27.97
CA VAL A 77 -9.67 15.42 27.99
C VAL A 77 -10.61 14.49 27.23
N GLU A 78 -11.91 14.61 27.42
CA GLU A 78 -12.91 13.77 26.75
C GLU A 78 -12.91 13.99 25.24
N GLY A 79 -12.85 15.25 24.78
CA GLY A 79 -12.70 15.56 23.35
C GLY A 79 -11.38 15.04 22.75
N ALA A 80 -10.28 15.09 23.51
CA ALA A 80 -9.00 14.54 23.08
C ALA A 80 -9.01 13.01 22.99
N LYS A 81 -9.66 12.34 23.97
CA LYS A 81 -9.85 10.88 23.97
C LYS A 81 -10.64 10.42 22.75
N ASN A 82 -11.74 11.09 22.42
CA ASN A 82 -12.53 10.76 21.23
C ASN A 82 -11.69 10.90 19.95
N THR A 83 -10.88 11.95 19.86
CA THR A 83 -9.98 12.17 18.71
C THR A 83 -8.96 11.03 18.58
N ILE A 84 -8.33 10.62 19.68
CA ILE A 84 -7.38 9.50 19.70
C ILE A 84 -8.10 8.20 19.34
N LEU A 85 -9.30 7.97 19.86
CA LEU A 85 -10.09 6.77 19.59
C LEU A 85 -10.42 6.64 18.10
N TYR A 86 -10.82 7.72 17.44
CA TYR A 86 -11.02 7.71 15.98
C TYR A 86 -9.72 7.46 15.20
N ALA A 87 -8.59 8.02 15.63
CA ALA A 87 -7.29 7.79 14.99
C ALA A 87 -6.85 6.31 15.13
N VAL A 88 -7.05 5.72 16.31
CA VAL A 88 -6.74 4.31 16.58
C VAL A 88 -7.64 3.37 15.77
N ILE A 89 -8.94 3.66 15.68
CA ILE A 89 -9.87 2.88 14.84
C ILE A 89 -9.41 2.91 13.38
N GLY A 90 -9.04 4.08 12.85
CA GLY A 90 -8.51 4.20 11.48
C GLY A 90 -7.27 3.31 11.25
N LEU A 91 -6.33 3.29 12.20
CA LEU A 91 -5.15 2.44 12.14
C LEU A 91 -5.50 0.94 12.14
N ILE A 92 -6.44 0.53 13.00
CA ILE A 92 -6.92 -0.85 13.07
C ILE A 92 -7.59 -1.26 11.76
N VAL A 93 -8.41 -0.40 11.17
CA VAL A 93 -9.08 -0.67 9.88
C VAL A 93 -8.07 -0.91 8.77
N ILE A 94 -6.96 -0.15 8.73
CA ILE A 94 -5.87 -0.37 7.76
C ILE A 94 -5.25 -1.77 7.94
N MET A 95 -4.98 -2.19 9.17
CA MET A 95 -4.45 -3.53 9.45
C MET A 95 -5.45 -4.64 9.08
N LEU A 96 -6.73 -4.46 9.39
CA LEU A 96 -7.80 -5.40 9.04
C LEU A 96 -8.05 -5.48 7.53
N SER A 97 -7.85 -4.38 6.80
CA SER A 97 -8.02 -4.34 5.34
C SER A 97 -7.14 -5.38 4.64
N TRP A 98 -5.87 -5.48 5.03
CA TRP A 98 -4.96 -6.47 4.45
C TRP A 98 -5.37 -7.91 4.73
N PHE A 99 -5.85 -8.17 5.95
CA PHE A 99 -6.35 -9.49 6.35
C PHE A 99 -7.57 -9.90 5.52
N ILE A 100 -8.54 -8.99 5.37
CA ILE A 100 -9.77 -9.23 4.59
C ILE A 100 -9.45 -9.43 3.11
N VAL A 101 -8.61 -8.57 2.52
CA VAL A 101 -8.23 -8.68 1.09
C VAL A 101 -7.56 -10.03 0.82
N THR A 102 -6.65 -10.46 1.68
CA THR A 102 -5.96 -11.75 1.52
C THR A 102 -6.91 -12.93 1.74
N ALA A 103 -7.81 -12.85 2.72
CA ALA A 103 -8.82 -13.88 2.96
C ALA A 103 -9.74 -14.05 1.74
N VAL A 104 -10.25 -12.95 1.19
CA VAL A 104 -11.08 -12.95 -0.03
C VAL A 104 -10.25 -13.44 -1.23
N ALA A 105 -9.02 -12.97 -1.42
CA ALA A 105 -8.16 -13.42 -2.51
C ALA A 105 -7.87 -14.93 -2.45
N ASN A 106 -7.70 -15.52 -1.26
CA ASN A 106 -7.50 -16.97 -1.13
C ASN A 106 -8.79 -17.76 -1.44
N ILE A 107 -9.95 -17.25 -1.01
CA ILE A 107 -11.25 -17.89 -1.25
C ILE A 107 -11.63 -17.84 -2.74
N PHE A 108 -11.36 -16.73 -3.44
CA PHE A 108 -11.80 -16.52 -4.83
C PHE A 108 -10.69 -16.69 -5.89
N GLY A 109 -9.44 -16.39 -5.55
CA GLY A 109 -8.27 -16.48 -6.44
C GLY A 109 -7.77 -17.90 -6.71
N SER A 110 -8.37 -18.91 -6.09
CA SER A 110 -8.13 -20.33 -6.39
C SER A 110 -8.68 -20.78 -7.76
N THR A 111 -9.31 -19.88 -8.55
CA THR A 111 -10.04 -20.27 -9.77
C THR A 111 -9.55 -19.64 -11.08
N THR A 112 -8.47 -18.86 -11.10
CA THR A 112 -7.97 -18.28 -12.36
C THR A 112 -6.50 -18.61 -12.62
N THR A 113 -6.33 -19.52 -13.58
CA THR A 113 -5.19 -19.63 -14.48
C THR A 113 -4.01 -20.47 -13.99
N SER A 114 -4.13 -21.77 -14.27
CA SER A 114 -3.07 -22.50 -14.95
C SER A 114 -2.47 -21.65 -16.07
N ASP A 115 -1.32 -21.01 -15.82
CA ASP A 115 -0.37 -20.64 -16.86
C ASP A 115 1.03 -20.87 -16.31
N ASN A 116 1.44 -22.14 -16.34
CA ASN A 116 2.84 -22.46 -16.51
C ASN A 116 3.17 -22.17 -17.99
N GLN A 117 3.57 -20.93 -18.29
CA GLN A 117 4.34 -20.63 -19.48
C GLN A 117 5.71 -21.32 -19.38
N ASN A 118 5.75 -22.61 -19.71
CA ASN A 118 6.95 -23.27 -20.23
C ASN A 118 6.68 -23.65 -21.67
N GLN A 119 6.70 -22.64 -22.55
CA GLN A 119 6.98 -22.88 -23.96
C GLN A 119 8.35 -22.30 -24.27
N ALA A 120 9.38 -23.10 -23.96
CA ALA A 120 10.63 -23.07 -24.73
C ALA A 120 10.55 -24.22 -25.75
N PRO A 121 10.22 -23.96 -27.02
CA PRO A 121 10.45 -24.92 -28.09
C PRO A 121 11.96 -24.99 -28.35
N GLY A 122 12.65 -25.99 -27.82
CA GLY A 122 14.10 -26.05 -27.96
C GLY A 122 14.81 -27.20 -27.24
N ALA A 123 14.31 -28.43 -27.36
CA ALA A 123 15.09 -29.62 -27.03
C ALA A 123 14.80 -30.74 -28.04
N LEU A 124 15.29 -30.55 -29.27
CA LEU A 124 15.64 -31.67 -30.15
C LEU A 124 17.15 -31.87 -30.03
N ASN A 125 17.65 -32.29 -28.87
CA ASN A 125 19.02 -32.81 -28.81
C ASN A 125 19.18 -33.79 -27.66
N ASP A 126 19.68 -34.97 -28.04
CA ASP A 126 19.80 -36.23 -27.29
C ASP A 126 18.45 -36.83 -26.85
N THR A 127 18.16 -38.12 -26.98
CA THR A 127 18.98 -39.29 -26.67
C THR A 127 18.43 -40.48 -27.47
N GLY A 128 19.27 -41.13 -28.28
CA GLY A 128 18.82 -42.29 -29.06
C GLY A 128 19.85 -42.84 -30.05
N ALA A 129 21.05 -43.16 -29.57
CA ALA A 129 21.87 -44.16 -30.23
C ALA A 129 21.09 -45.49 -30.31
N GLY A 130 21.03 -46.12 -31.49
CA GLY A 130 20.44 -47.46 -31.61
C GLY A 130 20.02 -47.78 -33.04
N GLY A 131 20.82 -48.62 -33.71
CA GLY A 131 20.75 -48.89 -35.14
C GLY A 131 19.39 -49.25 -35.74
N GLN A 132 19.21 -48.79 -36.96
CA GLN A 132 18.49 -49.55 -37.98
C GLN A 132 19.50 -49.72 -39.13
N LYS A 133 19.79 -50.99 -39.37
CA LYS A 133 20.76 -51.55 -40.30
C LYS A 133 20.23 -51.43 -41.72
#